data_AF-A0A7Y9L0P9-F1
#
_entry.id   AF-A0A7Y9L0P9-F1
#
_cell.length_a   1.000
_cell.length_b   1.000
_cell.length_c   1.000
_cell.angle_alpha   90.00
_cell.angle_beta   90.00
_cell.angle_gamma   90.00
#
_symmetry.space_group_name_H-M   'P 1'
#
loop_
_entity.id
_entity.type
_entity.pdbx_description
1 polymer ?
#
loop_
_entity_poly.entity_id
_entity_poly.type
_entity_poly.pdbx_seq_one_letter_code
_entity_poly.pdbx_strand_id
1 'polypeptide(L)'
;MMRADRVCEWCGDDMPLAARSHARSCSTRCRVALHRAAKKNALPEELTIRDRWIRRSSTKVPLTVGDMPASSTDPRTWSSYKSAAASTVGAGLGFVLSDVDDVVCLDLDHCLNPLTGRLAPWAAAIVRDAGATYVEVSPSGDGLHIWGRADVRHGRRIRRPDGTAVEVYGTGRYIAMTGRRHGSCPSILADLSAVITKLTT
;
A
#
# COMPACT_ATOMS: atom_id res chain seq x y z
N MET A 1 14.18 -24.28 -18.99
CA MET A 1 13.66 -23.48 -17.87
C MET A 1 13.12 -22.18 -18.45
N MET A 2 11.83 -22.13 -18.81
CA MET A 2 11.19 -20.93 -19.36
C MET A 2 11.23 -19.83 -18.30
N ARG A 3 11.89 -18.70 -18.60
CA ARG A 3 11.73 -17.49 -17.79
C ARG A 3 10.28 -17.08 -17.95
N ALA A 4 9.54 -16.98 -16.86
CA ALA A 4 8.21 -16.39 -16.92
C ALA A 4 8.36 -14.90 -17.32
N ASP A 5 7.73 -14.54 -18.43
CA ASP A 5 7.86 -13.22 -19.02
C ASP A 5 7.23 -12.17 -18.10
N ARG A 6 8.03 -11.18 -17.68
CA ARG A 6 7.55 -10.03 -16.90
C ARG A 6 6.90 -9.07 -17.86
N VAL A 7 5.75 -8.51 -17.50
CA VAL A 7 5.03 -7.53 -18.32
C VAL A 7 5.22 -6.09 -17.84
N CYS A 8 5.08 -5.14 -18.77
CA CYS A 8 5.10 -3.72 -18.53
C CYS A 8 3.84 -3.28 -17.77
N GLU A 9 4.00 -2.57 -16.65
CA GLU A 9 2.87 -2.13 -15.83
C GLU A 9 1.99 -1.06 -16.50
N TRP A 10 2.41 -0.47 -17.62
CA TRP A 10 1.62 0.51 -18.37
C TRP A 10 0.87 -0.07 -19.56
N CYS A 11 1.57 -0.81 -20.44
CA CYS A 11 0.97 -1.31 -21.69
C CYS A 11 0.64 -2.81 -21.68
N GLY A 12 1.09 -3.57 -20.67
CA GLY A 12 0.88 -5.01 -20.61
C GLY A 12 1.81 -5.85 -21.50
N ASP A 13 2.59 -5.22 -22.39
CA ASP A 13 3.57 -5.91 -23.24
C ASP A 13 4.73 -6.50 -22.42
N ASP A 14 5.42 -7.48 -23.00
CA ASP A 14 6.60 -8.07 -22.40
C ASP A 14 7.71 -7.03 -22.12
N MET A 15 8.35 -7.19 -20.97
CA MET A 15 9.52 -6.41 -20.60
C MET A 15 10.70 -6.83 -21.49
N PRO A 16 11.52 -5.89 -21.97
CA PRO A 16 12.73 -6.21 -22.71
C PRO A 16 13.61 -7.19 -21.92
N LEU A 17 14.24 -8.15 -22.61
CA LEU A 17 15.13 -9.12 -21.97
C LEU A 17 16.27 -8.46 -21.17
N ALA A 18 16.73 -7.28 -21.64
CA ALA A 18 17.75 -6.48 -20.99
C ALA A 18 17.22 -5.57 -19.85
N ALA A 19 15.91 -5.55 -19.59
CA ALA A 19 15.35 -4.72 -18.55
C ALA A 19 15.79 -5.20 -17.17
N ARG A 20 16.17 -4.24 -16.31
CA ARG A 20 16.55 -4.52 -14.92
C ARG A 20 15.44 -5.31 -14.19
N SER A 21 15.81 -6.12 -13.21
CA SER A 21 14.87 -6.92 -12.41
C SER A 21 13.78 -6.10 -11.71
N HIS A 22 14.04 -4.82 -11.43
CA HIS A 22 13.10 -3.86 -10.84
C HIS A 22 12.46 -2.90 -11.86
N ALA A 23 12.75 -3.06 -13.16
CA ALA A 23 12.14 -2.23 -14.19
C ALA A 23 10.63 -2.52 -14.28
N ARG A 24 9.82 -1.47 -14.24
CA ARG A 24 8.35 -1.52 -14.21
C ARG A 24 7.70 -1.19 -15.57
N SER A 25 8.50 -0.74 -16.53
CA SER A 25 8.02 -0.26 -17.82
C SER A 25 8.96 -0.69 -18.93
N CYS A 26 8.41 -1.11 -20.07
CA CYS A 26 9.19 -1.59 -21.22
C CYS A 26 9.98 -0.48 -21.93
N SER A 27 9.60 0.78 -21.77
CA SER A 27 10.20 1.91 -22.49
C SER A 27 10.11 3.23 -21.70
N THR A 28 10.86 4.25 -22.13
CA THR A 28 10.75 5.61 -21.60
C THR A 28 9.33 6.17 -21.75
N ARG A 29 8.65 5.89 -22.87
CA ARG A 29 7.25 6.30 -23.08
C ARG A 29 6.34 5.73 -21.99
N CYS A 30 6.44 4.42 -21.74
CA CYS A 30 5.65 3.74 -20.72
C CYS A 30 6.02 4.24 -19.30
N ARG A 31 7.31 4.51 -19.03
CA ARG A 31 7.75 5.10 -17.77
C ARG A 31 7.12 6.48 -17.51
N VAL A 32 7.13 7.36 -18.52
CA VAL A 32 6.54 8.70 -18.42
C VAL A 32 5.02 8.62 -18.26
N ALA A 33 4.36 7.73 -19.00
CA ALA A 33 2.91 7.54 -18.90
C ALA A 33 2.53 7.01 -17.51
N LEU A 34 3.25 6.02 -16.99
CA LEU A 34 3.08 5.49 -15.64
C LEU A 34 3.33 6.56 -14.57
N HIS A 35 4.36 7.40 -14.73
CA HIS A 35 4.60 8.54 -13.83
C HIS A 35 3.46 9.56 -13.87
N ARG A 36 2.95 9.92 -15.06
CA ARG A 36 1.81 10.85 -15.20
C ARG A 36 0.53 10.27 -14.60
N ALA A 37 0.28 8.97 -14.78
CA ALA A 37 -0.84 8.28 -14.17
C ALA A 37 -0.73 8.27 -12.64
N ALA A 38 0.46 8.00 -12.10
CA ALA A 38 0.73 8.12 -10.67
C ALA A 38 0.45 9.53 -10.14
N LYS A 39 0.81 10.58 -10.90
CA LYS A 39 0.50 11.98 -10.55
C LYS A 39 -1.01 12.30 -10.60
N LYS A 40 -1.78 11.60 -11.44
CA LYS A 40 -3.26 11.71 -11.48
C LYS A 40 -3.94 10.85 -10.41
N ASN A 41 -3.28 9.84 -9.89
CA ASN A 41 -3.77 9.00 -8.80
C ASN A 41 -3.57 9.71 -7.46
N ALA A 42 -4.48 10.65 -7.14
CA ALA A 42 -4.50 11.26 -5.82
C ALA A 42 -4.72 10.19 -4.74
N LEU A 43 -3.92 10.25 -3.67
CA LEU A 43 -4.20 9.52 -2.44
C LEU A 43 -5.54 10.00 -1.86
N PRO A 44 -6.22 9.20 -1.02
CA PRO A 44 -7.43 9.66 -0.35
C PRO A 44 -7.17 10.98 0.38
N GLU A 45 -8.01 11.98 0.10
CA GLU A 45 -7.88 13.33 0.70
C GLU A 45 -7.83 13.23 2.22
N GLU A 46 -8.69 12.37 2.78
CA GLU A 46 -8.72 12.01 4.20
C GLU A 46 -7.33 11.68 4.76
N LEU A 47 -6.52 10.88 4.07
CA LEU A 47 -5.17 10.58 4.56
C LEU A 47 -4.25 11.82 4.44
N THR A 48 -4.34 12.55 3.34
CA THR A 48 -3.41 13.65 3.04
C THR A 48 -3.61 14.91 3.88
N ILE A 49 -4.81 15.17 4.39
CA ILE A 49 -5.10 16.32 5.27
C ILE A 49 -4.62 16.12 6.71
N ARG A 50 -4.17 14.91 7.08
CA ARG A 50 -3.74 14.57 8.44
C ARG A 50 -2.23 14.69 8.57
N ASP A 51 -1.76 15.23 9.68
CA ASP A 51 -0.33 15.35 10.01
C ASP A 51 0.25 14.06 10.62
N ARG A 52 0.08 12.94 9.92
CA ARG A 52 0.55 11.60 10.34
C ARG A 52 1.49 10.95 9.33
N TRP A 53 2.19 11.75 8.55
CA TRP A 53 3.09 11.28 7.50
C TRP A 53 4.54 11.23 7.96
N ILE A 54 5.21 10.17 7.57
CA ILE A 54 6.63 9.93 7.82
C ILE A 54 7.32 9.49 6.51
N ARG A 55 8.64 9.42 6.57
CA ARG A 55 9.48 8.72 5.59
C ARG A 55 9.80 7.32 6.09
N ARG A 56 10.39 6.49 5.24
CA ARG A 56 10.93 5.19 5.64
C ARG A 56 12.21 4.86 4.88
N SER A 57 13.07 4.04 5.48
CA SER A 57 14.22 3.45 4.80
C SER A 57 13.81 2.39 3.76
N SER A 58 14.80 1.87 3.01
CA SER A 58 14.62 0.70 2.13
C SER A 58 14.25 -0.56 2.90
N THR A 59 14.71 -0.69 4.14
CA THR A 59 14.37 -1.77 5.08
C THR A 59 13.09 -1.51 5.87
N LYS A 60 12.30 -0.49 5.49
CA LYS A 60 11.02 -0.13 6.13
C LYS A 60 11.18 0.31 7.60
N VAL A 61 12.29 0.92 7.97
CA VAL A 61 12.44 1.61 9.26
C VAL A 61 11.80 3.00 9.13
N PRO A 62 10.91 3.42 10.06
CA PRO A 62 10.28 4.74 10.01
C PRO A 62 11.29 5.87 10.27
N LEU A 63 11.21 6.92 9.46
CA LEU A 63 12.10 8.08 9.51
C LEU A 63 11.28 9.37 9.51
N THR A 64 11.75 10.40 10.19
CA THR A 64 11.22 11.76 10.05
C THR A 64 11.58 12.30 8.67
N VAL A 65 11.03 13.45 8.30
CA VAL A 65 11.40 14.15 7.05
C VAL A 65 12.85 14.64 7.02
N GLY A 66 13.53 14.65 8.18
CA GLY A 66 14.92 15.05 8.37
C GLY A 66 15.87 13.90 8.71
N ASP A 67 15.52 12.65 8.36
CA ASP A 67 16.39 11.46 8.47
C ASP A 67 16.73 11.01 9.90
N MET A 68 15.86 11.34 10.86
CA MET A 68 15.92 10.79 12.22
C MET A 68 14.92 9.64 12.37
N PRO A 69 15.09 8.70 13.33
CA PRO A 69 14.06 7.71 13.62
C PRO A 69 12.71 8.37 13.96
N ALA A 70 11.63 7.91 13.33
CA ALA A 70 10.27 8.32 13.68
C ALA A 70 9.58 7.24 14.51
N SER A 71 8.71 7.66 15.42
CA SER A 71 7.89 6.77 16.23
C SER A 71 6.55 6.50 15.56
N SER A 72 5.97 5.32 15.75
CA SER A 72 4.58 5.05 15.35
C SER A 72 3.55 5.47 16.39
N THR A 73 3.98 6.05 17.52
CA THR A 73 3.11 6.47 18.62
C THR A 73 3.40 7.88 19.15
N ASP A 74 4.48 8.53 18.70
CA ASP A 74 4.80 9.91 19.09
C ASP A 74 4.52 10.89 17.94
N PRO A 75 3.43 11.67 18.02
CA PRO A 75 3.03 12.59 16.95
C PRO A 75 4.05 13.69 16.66
N ARG A 76 4.95 13.99 17.60
CA ARG A 76 6.03 14.99 17.40
C ARG A 76 7.04 14.56 16.33
N THR A 77 7.07 13.28 16.00
CA THR A 77 7.96 12.72 14.96
C THR A 77 7.29 12.63 13.58
N TRP A 78 6.01 12.99 13.48
CA TRP A 78 5.25 12.96 12.24
C TRP A 78 5.27 14.31 11.53
N SER A 79 4.70 14.37 10.34
CA SER A 79 4.65 15.57 9.52
C SER A 79 3.40 15.60 8.63
N SER A 80 3.18 16.73 7.97
CA SER A 80 2.16 16.83 6.93
C SER A 80 2.51 15.98 5.70
N TYR A 81 1.50 15.61 4.91
CA TYR A 81 1.72 14.95 3.63
C TYR A 81 2.65 15.74 2.71
N LYS A 82 2.46 17.07 2.64
CA LYS A 82 3.26 17.95 1.79
C LYS A 82 4.74 17.91 2.17
N SER A 83 5.06 17.97 3.46
CA SER A 83 6.44 17.89 3.95
C SER A 83 7.06 16.53 3.67
N ALA A 84 6.34 15.43 3.94
CA ALA A 84 6.84 14.09 3.68
C ALA A 84 7.02 13.79 2.19
N ALA A 85 6.11 14.27 1.33
CA ALA A 85 6.19 14.11 -0.12
C ALA A 85 7.32 14.94 -0.75
N ALA A 86 7.63 16.11 -0.19
CA ALA A 86 8.74 16.96 -0.64
C ALA A 86 10.12 16.44 -0.19
N SER A 87 10.18 15.70 0.93
CA SER A 87 11.43 15.14 1.45
C SER A 87 11.97 14.00 0.57
N THR A 88 13.27 14.02 0.33
CA THR A 88 14.01 12.98 -0.42
C THR A 88 14.57 11.88 0.49
N VAL A 89 14.37 11.99 1.81
CA VAL A 89 14.89 11.04 2.81
C VAL A 89 14.33 9.64 2.59
N GLY A 90 15.19 8.62 2.72
CA GLY A 90 14.80 7.23 2.63
C GLY A 90 14.24 6.81 1.26
N ALA A 91 13.40 5.78 1.26
CA ALA A 91 12.93 5.10 0.07
C ALA A 91 11.42 5.24 -0.20
N GLY A 92 10.68 5.96 0.65
CA GLY A 92 9.25 6.16 0.43
C GLY A 92 8.54 6.79 1.62
N LEU A 93 7.22 6.90 1.46
CA LEU A 93 6.31 7.46 2.46
C LEU A 93 5.80 6.36 3.40
N GLY A 94 5.34 6.80 4.57
CA GLY A 94 4.53 6.01 5.47
C GLY A 94 3.43 6.87 6.09
N PHE A 95 2.30 6.25 6.41
CA PHE A 95 1.21 6.88 7.15
C PHE A 95 1.04 6.17 8.49
N VAL A 96 0.97 6.93 9.58
CA VAL A 96 0.86 6.38 10.94
C VAL A 96 -0.61 6.21 11.31
N LEU A 97 -0.98 4.99 11.70
CA LEU A 97 -2.27 4.65 12.27
C LEU A 97 -2.27 4.97 13.77
N SER A 98 -3.33 5.57 14.26
CA SER A 98 -3.45 6.07 15.63
C SER A 98 -4.87 5.94 16.12
N ASP A 99 -5.06 5.95 17.43
CA ASP A 99 -6.36 5.82 18.11
C ASP A 99 -7.26 7.07 18.06
N VAL A 100 -6.76 8.20 17.54
CA VAL A 100 -7.55 9.44 17.43
C VAL A 100 -8.61 9.42 16.33
N ASP A 101 -8.62 8.41 15.45
CA ASP A 101 -9.72 8.13 14.52
C ASP A 101 -9.80 6.65 14.15
N ASP A 102 -10.73 6.32 13.26
CA ASP A 102 -11.03 4.94 12.86
C ASP A 102 -10.40 4.58 11.51
N VAL A 103 -9.29 5.22 11.11
CA VAL A 103 -8.58 4.83 9.88
C VAL A 103 -7.89 3.49 10.11
N VAL A 104 -8.16 2.54 9.20
CA VAL A 104 -7.59 1.20 9.27
C VAL A 104 -6.95 0.78 7.95
N CYS A 105 -6.05 -0.19 8.03
CA CYS A 105 -5.47 -0.85 6.88
C CYS A 105 -5.53 -2.37 7.06
N LEU A 106 -6.03 -3.07 6.05
CA LEU A 106 -5.83 -4.51 5.87
C LEU A 106 -4.58 -4.71 5.01
N ASP A 107 -3.62 -5.47 5.52
CA ASP A 107 -2.41 -5.87 4.81
C ASP A 107 -2.51 -7.32 4.36
N LEU A 108 -2.44 -7.52 3.04
CA LEU A 108 -2.56 -8.82 2.37
C LEU A 108 -1.22 -9.16 1.73
N ASP A 109 -0.44 -9.97 2.43
CA ASP A 109 0.87 -10.43 1.96
C ASP A 109 0.76 -11.49 0.87
N HIS A 110 1.67 -11.42 -0.12
CA HIS A 110 1.83 -12.41 -1.19
C HIS A 110 0.54 -12.76 -1.94
N CYS A 111 -0.36 -11.79 -2.10
CA CYS A 111 -1.65 -11.96 -2.72
C CYS A 111 -1.69 -11.62 -4.22
N LEU A 112 -0.65 -11.00 -4.75
CA LEU A 112 -0.49 -10.68 -6.16
C LEU A 112 0.62 -11.51 -6.76
N ASN A 113 0.31 -12.24 -7.84
CA ASN A 113 1.34 -12.92 -8.60
C ASN A 113 2.21 -11.88 -9.33
N PRO A 114 3.52 -11.79 -9.05
CA PRO A 114 4.37 -10.72 -9.58
C PRO A 114 4.64 -10.83 -11.08
N LEU A 115 4.34 -11.97 -11.69
CA LEU A 115 4.54 -12.23 -13.12
C LEU A 115 3.29 -11.86 -13.92
N THR A 116 2.12 -12.26 -13.42
CA THR A 116 0.84 -12.14 -14.13
C THR A 116 -0.01 -10.96 -13.66
N GLY A 117 0.31 -10.36 -12.51
CA GLY A 117 -0.52 -9.34 -11.86
C GLY A 117 -1.84 -9.88 -11.30
N ARG A 118 -2.09 -11.20 -11.37
CA ARG A 118 -3.34 -11.81 -10.93
C ARG A 118 -3.39 -11.91 -9.41
N LEU A 119 -4.54 -11.55 -8.84
CA LEU A 119 -4.84 -11.78 -7.43
C LEU A 119 -5.06 -13.26 -7.13
N ALA A 120 -4.60 -13.69 -5.95
CA ALA A 120 -5.01 -14.95 -5.36
C ALA A 120 -6.52 -14.94 -5.08
N PRO A 121 -7.24 -16.07 -5.26
CA PRO A 121 -8.70 -16.12 -5.10
C PRO A 121 -9.20 -15.64 -3.73
N TRP A 122 -8.45 -15.94 -2.66
CA TRP A 122 -8.80 -15.52 -1.30
C TRP A 122 -8.74 -14.00 -1.13
N ALA A 123 -7.72 -13.36 -1.71
CA ALA A 123 -7.52 -11.93 -1.63
C ALA A 123 -8.52 -11.20 -2.54
N ALA A 124 -8.86 -11.78 -3.70
CA ALA A 124 -9.92 -11.27 -4.56
C ALA A 124 -11.28 -11.25 -3.84
N ALA A 125 -11.57 -12.25 -3.01
CA ALA A 125 -12.77 -12.26 -2.18
C ALA A 125 -12.77 -11.12 -1.15
N ILE A 126 -11.64 -10.86 -0.48
CA ILE A 126 -11.52 -9.77 0.50
C ILE A 126 -11.65 -8.40 -0.17
N VAL A 127 -10.96 -8.18 -1.30
CA VAL A 127 -11.03 -6.92 -2.06
C VAL A 127 -12.46 -6.66 -2.53
N ARG A 128 -13.17 -7.70 -3.00
CA ARG A 128 -14.59 -7.58 -3.36
C ARG A 128 -15.45 -7.23 -2.16
N ASP A 129 -15.27 -7.93 -1.04
CA ASP A 129 -16.08 -7.75 0.17
C ASP A 129 -15.79 -6.39 0.86
N ALA A 130 -14.59 -5.83 0.69
CA ALA A 130 -14.22 -4.49 1.14
C ALA A 130 -14.89 -3.36 0.34
N GLY A 131 -15.41 -3.67 -0.85
CA GLY A 131 -16.16 -2.72 -1.69
C GLY A 131 -15.31 -1.59 -2.28
N ALA A 132 -15.96 -0.46 -2.53
CA ALA A 132 -15.38 0.68 -3.22
C ALA A 132 -14.52 1.53 -2.26
N THR A 133 -13.29 1.08 -2.00
CA THR A 133 -12.32 1.77 -1.13
C THR A 133 -10.94 1.87 -1.78
N TYR A 134 -10.06 2.70 -1.21
CA TYR A 134 -8.70 2.82 -1.69
C TYR A 134 -7.89 1.53 -1.44
N VAL A 135 -7.31 1.00 -2.51
CA VAL A 135 -6.43 -0.17 -2.50
C VAL A 135 -5.16 0.16 -3.25
N GLU A 136 -4.01 -0.16 -2.67
CA GLU A 136 -2.71 0.00 -3.32
C GLU A 136 -1.84 -1.25 -3.23
N VAL A 137 -0.97 -1.41 -4.22
CA VAL A 137 0.08 -2.43 -4.21
C VAL A 137 1.10 -2.09 -3.15
N SER A 138 1.40 -3.03 -2.26
CA SER A 138 2.35 -2.85 -1.17
C SER A 138 3.79 -2.62 -1.70
N PRO A 139 4.74 -2.16 -0.87
CA PRO A 139 6.11 -1.91 -1.31
C PRO A 139 6.85 -3.14 -1.87
N SER A 140 6.47 -4.36 -1.45
CA SER A 140 7.07 -5.59 -1.99
C SER A 140 6.66 -5.87 -3.43
N GLY A 141 5.53 -5.30 -3.87
CA GLY A 141 5.01 -5.44 -5.23
C GLY A 141 4.12 -6.67 -5.45
N ASP A 142 4.06 -7.57 -4.48
CA ASP A 142 3.28 -8.82 -4.50
C ASP A 142 2.20 -8.88 -3.41
N GLY A 143 1.99 -7.78 -2.67
CA GLY A 143 0.93 -7.64 -1.66
C GLY A 143 0.02 -6.44 -1.93
N LEU A 144 -1.03 -6.30 -1.12
CA LEU A 144 -1.99 -5.20 -1.19
C LEU A 144 -2.24 -4.59 0.19
N HIS A 145 -2.36 -3.26 0.22
CA HIS A 145 -2.94 -2.52 1.35
C HIS A 145 -4.36 -2.08 0.97
N ILE A 146 -5.36 -2.47 1.75
CA ILE A 146 -6.75 -2.02 1.62
C ILE A 146 -7.02 -1.05 2.75
N TRP A 147 -7.31 0.20 2.41
CA TRP A 147 -7.54 1.29 3.36
C TRP A 147 -9.03 1.52 3.57
N GLY A 148 -9.44 1.90 4.77
CA GLY A 148 -10.84 2.23 5.05
C GLY A 148 -11.07 2.71 6.47
N ARG A 149 -12.31 2.58 6.95
CA ARG A 149 -12.75 2.95 8.29
C ARG A 149 -13.26 1.73 9.06
N ALA A 150 -12.84 1.54 10.31
CA ALA A 150 -13.42 0.61 11.27
C ALA A 150 -12.84 0.84 12.67
N ASP A 151 -13.58 0.43 13.71
CA ASP A 151 -13.08 0.45 15.08
C ASP A 151 -12.11 -0.73 15.35
N VAL A 152 -10.81 -0.48 15.15
CA VAL A 152 -9.74 -1.46 15.39
C VAL A 152 -8.70 -0.90 16.37
N ARG A 153 -8.94 -1.11 17.66
CA ARG A 153 -8.00 -0.70 18.72
C ARG A 153 -6.83 -1.66 18.94
N HIS A 154 -6.96 -2.91 18.47
CA HIS A 154 -5.93 -3.94 18.58
C HIS A 154 -5.72 -4.57 17.23
N GLY A 155 -4.50 -4.45 16.70
CA GLY A 155 -4.12 -5.11 15.46
C GLY A 155 -4.13 -6.63 15.60
N ARG A 156 -4.43 -7.34 14.52
CA ARG A 156 -4.54 -8.80 14.53
C ARG A 156 -3.93 -9.39 13.26
N ARG A 157 -3.25 -10.52 13.41
CA ARG A 157 -2.82 -11.37 12.30
C ARG A 157 -3.72 -12.60 12.25
N ILE A 158 -4.47 -12.71 11.17
CA ILE A 158 -5.48 -13.75 10.95
C ILE A 158 -4.87 -14.77 10.00
N ARG A 159 -4.45 -15.93 10.54
CA ARG A 159 -3.88 -17.02 9.75
C ARG A 159 -4.99 -17.78 9.04
N ARG A 160 -4.76 -18.10 7.77
CA ARG A 160 -5.67 -18.90 6.94
C ARG A 160 -5.15 -20.34 6.83
N PRO A 161 -6.02 -21.33 6.56
CA PRO A 161 -5.63 -22.73 6.47
C PRO A 161 -4.55 -23.05 5.44
N ASP A 162 -4.42 -22.23 4.40
CA ASP A 162 -3.40 -22.36 3.35
C ASP A 162 -2.04 -21.75 3.72
N GLY A 163 -1.85 -21.35 4.99
CA GLY A 163 -0.62 -20.76 5.51
C GLY A 163 -0.48 -19.26 5.21
N THR A 164 -1.39 -18.66 4.43
CA THR A 164 -1.43 -17.22 4.22
C THR A 164 -1.98 -16.48 5.46
N ALA A 165 -1.80 -15.17 5.52
CA ALA A 165 -2.35 -14.37 6.60
C ALA A 165 -2.87 -13.03 6.08
N VAL A 166 -3.87 -12.50 6.78
CA VAL A 166 -4.32 -11.12 6.66
C VAL A 166 -3.98 -10.41 7.95
N GLU A 167 -3.37 -9.24 7.86
CA GLU A 167 -3.13 -8.40 9.03
C GLU A 167 -4.11 -7.23 9.02
N VAL A 168 -4.69 -6.93 10.18
CA VAL A 168 -5.62 -5.81 10.38
C VAL A 168 -4.95 -4.85 11.36
N TYR A 169 -4.81 -3.59 10.98
CA TYR A 169 -4.22 -2.56 11.81
C TYR A 169 -5.11 -1.32 11.88
N GLY A 170 -5.24 -0.74 13.07
CA GLY A 170 -5.92 0.55 13.28
C GLY A 170 -5.17 1.54 14.18
N THR A 171 -4.11 1.11 14.88
CA THR A 171 -3.31 2.00 15.74
C THR A 171 -1.89 1.45 16.00
N GLY A 172 -0.98 2.30 16.45
CA GLY A 172 0.35 1.96 16.97
C GLY A 172 1.36 1.46 15.93
N ARG A 173 0.99 1.48 14.65
CA ARG A 173 1.81 1.04 13.51
C ARG A 173 1.76 2.12 12.44
N TYR A 174 2.80 2.17 11.62
CA TYR A 174 2.74 2.89 10.36
C TYR A 174 2.60 1.88 9.22
N ILE A 175 1.94 2.28 8.14
CA ILE A 175 1.85 1.51 6.92
C ILE A 175 2.67 2.23 5.84
N ALA A 176 3.50 1.48 5.15
CA ALA A 176 4.31 2.00 4.07
C ALA A 176 3.43 2.33 2.85
N MET A 177 3.38 3.61 2.47
CA MET A 177 2.55 4.09 1.37
C MET A 177 3.29 3.98 0.05
N THR A 178 2.61 3.50 -0.99
CA THR A 178 3.19 3.44 -2.35
C THR A 178 2.54 4.39 -3.34
N GLY A 179 1.26 4.74 -3.13
CA GLY A 179 0.45 5.44 -4.14
C GLY A 179 0.17 4.62 -5.40
N ARG A 180 0.59 3.34 -5.43
CA ARG A 180 0.42 2.44 -6.57
C ARG A 180 -0.97 1.82 -6.50
N ARG A 181 -1.98 2.57 -6.93
CA ARG A 181 -3.37 2.12 -6.98
C ARG A 181 -3.49 0.74 -7.63
N HIS A 182 -4.24 -0.15 -6.98
CA HIS A 182 -4.61 -1.43 -7.54
C HIS A 182 -5.93 -1.30 -8.31
N GLY A 183 -5.91 -1.60 -9.61
CA GLY A 183 -7.09 -1.45 -10.48
C GLY A 183 -7.61 -0.02 -10.55
N SER A 184 -8.92 0.13 -10.70
CA SER A 184 -9.63 1.41 -10.78
C SER A 184 -10.35 1.78 -9.47
N CYS A 185 -9.86 1.32 -8.33
CA CYS A 185 -10.47 1.62 -7.04
C CYS A 185 -10.53 3.13 -6.76
N PRO A 186 -11.51 3.64 -6.01
CA PRO A 186 -11.64 5.08 -5.74
C PRO A 186 -10.60 5.59 -4.73
N SER A 187 -10.46 6.91 -4.60
CA SER A 187 -9.61 7.56 -3.58
C SER A 187 -10.42 7.93 -2.33
N ILE A 188 -11.19 6.99 -1.80
CA ILE A 188 -12.02 7.18 -0.60
C ILE A 188 -11.73 6.09 0.43
N LEU A 189 -12.09 6.34 1.69
CA LEU A 189 -12.05 5.34 2.76
C LEU A 189 -13.47 4.84 3.05
N ALA A 190 -13.83 3.66 2.54
CA ALA A 190 -15.13 3.05 2.84
C ALA A 190 -15.15 2.41 4.24
N ASP A 191 -16.33 2.07 4.74
CA ASP A 191 -16.51 1.27 5.97
C ASP A 191 -16.09 -0.19 5.72
N LEU A 192 -15.14 -0.67 6.53
CA LEU A 192 -14.58 -2.02 6.48
C LEU A 192 -15.02 -2.89 7.67
N SER A 193 -15.94 -2.42 8.52
CA SER A 193 -16.36 -3.12 9.73
C SER A 193 -16.92 -4.51 9.44
N ALA A 194 -17.72 -4.66 8.38
CA ALA A 194 -18.30 -5.93 7.98
C ALA A 194 -17.25 -6.94 7.50
N VAL A 195 -16.30 -6.51 6.64
CA VAL A 195 -15.24 -7.40 6.15
C VAL A 195 -14.28 -7.79 7.28
N ILE A 196 -13.96 -6.87 8.18
CA ILE A 196 -13.12 -7.15 9.36
C ILE A 196 -13.80 -8.17 10.27
N THR A 197 -15.08 -7.98 10.58
CA THR A 197 -15.85 -8.92 11.42
C THR A 197 -15.86 -10.33 10.83
N LYS A 198 -16.06 -10.43 9.51
CA LYS A 198 -16.03 -11.71 8.78
C LYS A 198 -14.66 -12.39 8.83
N LEU A 199 -13.57 -11.62 8.85
CA LEU A 199 -12.22 -12.17 8.97
C LEU A 199 -11.88 -12.63 10.38
N THR A 200 -12.50 -12.04 11.42
CA THR A 200 -12.20 -12.34 12.82
C THR A 200 -13.14 -13.34 13.47
N THR A 201 -14.13 -13.86 12.73
CA THR A 201 -15.06 -14.92 13.18
C THR A 201 -14.60 -16.26 12.66
#